data_AF-A0A8T0CTG1-F1
#
_entry.id   AF-A0A8T0CTG1-F1
#
_cell.length_a   1.000
_cell.length_b   1.000
_cell.length_c   1.000
_cell.angle_alpha   90.00
_cell.angle_beta   90.00
_cell.angle_gamma   90.00
#
_symmetry.space_group_name_H-M   'P 1'
#
loop_
_entity.id
_entity.type
_entity.pdbx_description
1 polymer ?
#
loop_
_entity_poly.entity_id
_entity_poly.type
_entity_poly.pdbx_seq_one_letter_code
_entity_poly.pdbx_strand_id
1 'polypeptide(L)'
;MACVHDHSCEEHDCSSNWSLFKHIDLSKVSALNEAVPGSVKSVFKAWEHRLNSSEGYLESNDGDPELLVFIPFINREGIDFSDAQNMQAVQEWDLAENTQGMLEYQTRYSKFQSVGNITLHFPDNFGGDTSQILYIGFKGEATQLKRDVVATIVYELMPNPSDHKTKAESGGGFSHVE
;
A
#
# COMPACT_ATOMS: atom_id res chain seq x y z
N MET A 1 -49.10 18.33 16.40
CA MET A 1 -49.53 18.26 14.99
C MET A 1 -48.29 18.16 14.14
N ALA A 2 -48.15 17.05 13.41
CA ALA A 2 -47.38 16.80 12.19
C ALA A 2 -45.94 17.36 12.01
N CYS A 3 -45.07 16.42 11.70
CA CYS A 3 -43.71 16.53 11.22
C CYS A 3 -43.58 17.37 9.93
N VAL A 4 -42.49 18.15 9.81
CA VAL A 4 -41.89 18.53 8.52
C VAL A 4 -40.37 18.51 8.66
N HIS A 5 -39.77 17.34 8.44
CA HIS A 5 -38.36 17.27 8.08
C HIS A 5 -38.28 16.41 6.83
N ASP A 6 -38.47 17.08 5.69
CA ASP A 6 -38.08 16.55 4.39
C ASP A 6 -36.55 16.62 4.33
N HIS A 7 -35.90 15.60 4.89
CA HIS A 7 -34.60 15.19 4.42
C HIS A 7 -34.86 13.99 3.52
N SER A 8 -35.06 14.27 2.23
CA SER A 8 -34.77 13.30 1.19
C SER A 8 -33.26 13.04 1.22
N CYS A 9 -32.84 12.22 2.18
CA CYS A 9 -31.60 11.47 2.08
C CYS A 9 -31.85 10.49 0.95
N GLU A 10 -31.50 10.88 -0.27
CA GLU A 10 -31.25 9.92 -1.31
C GLU A 10 -30.04 9.09 -0.85
N GLU A 11 -30.37 8.02 -0.14
CA GLU A 11 -29.49 6.91 0.21
C GLU A 11 -28.94 6.30 -1.08
N HIS A 12 -27.76 6.76 -1.55
CA HIS A 12 -26.81 5.99 -2.37
C HIS A 12 -25.65 6.85 -2.91
N ASP A 13 -24.68 7.22 -2.07
CA ASP A 13 -23.28 7.34 -2.55
C ASP A 13 -22.19 7.39 -1.44
N CYS A 14 -22.54 7.22 -0.16
CA CYS A 14 -21.56 7.41 0.92
C CYS A 14 -20.47 6.31 1.03
N SER A 15 -20.63 5.17 0.35
CA SER A 15 -19.64 4.07 0.41
C SER A 15 -18.58 4.13 -0.70
N SER A 16 -18.93 4.71 -1.86
CA SER A 16 -18.10 4.63 -3.07
C SER A 16 -16.94 5.63 -3.07
N ASN A 17 -17.15 6.84 -2.51
CA ASN A 17 -16.14 7.90 -2.56
C ASN A 17 -14.93 7.67 -1.65
N TRP A 18 -15.07 6.87 -0.59
CA TRP A 18 -13.99 6.59 0.37
C TRP A 18 -13.29 5.25 0.13
N SER A 19 -13.67 4.51 -0.90
CA SER A 19 -13.04 3.21 -1.20
C SER A 19 -11.61 3.41 -1.72
N LEU A 20 -10.66 2.78 -1.04
CA LEU A 20 -9.25 2.76 -1.43
C LEU A 20 -8.93 1.66 -2.44
N PHE A 21 -9.92 0.86 -2.88
CA PHE A 21 -9.73 -0.26 -3.80
C PHE A 21 -8.89 0.11 -5.04
N LYS A 22 -9.18 1.27 -5.66
CA LYS A 22 -8.47 1.79 -6.84
C LYS A 22 -7.00 2.17 -6.60
N HIS A 23 -6.56 2.24 -5.33
CA HIS A 23 -5.18 2.56 -4.95
C HIS A 23 -4.38 1.33 -4.51
N ILE A 24 -4.98 0.15 -4.50
CA ILE A 24 -4.30 -1.10 -4.17
C ILE A 24 -3.57 -1.61 -5.42
N ASP A 25 -2.30 -1.96 -5.29
CA ASP A 25 -1.52 -2.59 -6.37
C ASP A 25 -1.80 -4.10 -6.39
N LEU A 26 -2.93 -4.50 -6.98
CA LEU A 26 -3.37 -5.91 -7.10
C LEU A 26 -2.33 -6.83 -7.74
N SER A 27 -1.41 -6.28 -8.55
CA SER A 27 -0.36 -7.07 -9.18
C SER A 27 0.63 -7.63 -8.15
N LYS A 28 0.86 -6.87 -7.07
CA LYS A 28 1.81 -7.17 -5.99
C LYS A 28 1.16 -7.66 -4.69
N VAL A 29 -0.16 -7.76 -4.65
CA VAL A 29 -0.87 -8.41 -3.54
C VAL A 29 -0.47 -9.88 -3.49
N SER A 30 -0.13 -10.36 -2.29
CA SER A 30 0.25 -11.74 -2.02
C SER A 30 -0.28 -12.20 -0.66
N ALA A 31 -0.51 -13.50 -0.51
CA ALA A 31 -0.84 -14.12 0.77
C ALA A 31 0.09 -15.31 1.05
N LEU A 32 0.33 -15.59 2.33
CA LEU A 32 0.85 -16.87 2.79
C LEU A 32 -0.25 -17.70 3.41
N ASN A 33 0.00 -19.01 3.38
CA ASN A 33 -0.91 -20.05 3.84
C ASN A 33 -2.24 -20.06 3.09
N GLU A 34 -2.29 -19.49 1.88
CA GLU A 34 -3.46 -19.62 1.01
C GLU A 34 -3.49 -20.98 0.32
N ALA A 35 -4.65 -21.65 0.32
CA ALA A 35 -4.84 -22.96 -0.30
C ALA A 35 -4.58 -22.92 -1.82
N VAL A 36 -4.96 -21.82 -2.47
CA VAL A 36 -4.79 -21.60 -3.91
C VAL A 36 -3.93 -20.36 -4.13
N PRO A 37 -2.73 -20.50 -4.73
CA PRO A 37 -1.83 -19.37 -4.98
C PRO A 37 -2.50 -18.26 -5.79
N GLY A 38 -2.47 -17.03 -5.26
CA GLY A 38 -3.06 -15.85 -5.88
C GLY A 38 -4.58 -15.69 -5.67
N SER A 39 -5.23 -16.58 -4.91
CA SER A 39 -6.65 -16.47 -4.54
C SER A 39 -6.94 -15.21 -3.75
N VAL A 40 -5.97 -14.70 -2.99
CA VAL A 40 -6.05 -13.42 -2.28
C VAL A 40 -6.51 -12.26 -3.17
N LYS A 41 -6.27 -12.29 -4.49
CA LYS A 41 -6.68 -11.20 -5.38
C LYS A 41 -8.20 -11.14 -5.58
N SER A 42 -8.93 -12.25 -5.42
CA SER A 42 -10.38 -12.29 -5.62
C SER A 42 -11.19 -11.67 -4.49
N VAL A 43 -10.58 -11.46 -3.31
CA VAL A 43 -11.27 -10.83 -2.17
C VAL A 43 -11.34 -9.30 -2.30
N PHE A 44 -10.53 -8.72 -3.19
CA PHE A 44 -10.54 -7.30 -3.49
C PHE A 44 -11.47 -7.03 -4.67
N LYS A 45 -12.72 -6.65 -4.36
CA LYS A 45 -13.77 -6.36 -5.35
C LYS A 45 -14.56 -5.11 -4.95
N ALA A 46 -15.53 -4.72 -5.77
CA ALA A 46 -16.43 -3.62 -5.42
C ALA A 46 -17.31 -4.00 -4.21
N TRP A 47 -17.71 -3.01 -3.41
CA TRP A 47 -18.54 -3.23 -2.22
C TRP A 47 -19.85 -3.97 -2.52
N GLU A 48 -20.46 -3.72 -3.69
CA GLU A 48 -21.68 -4.38 -4.15
C GLU A 48 -21.48 -5.89 -4.37
N HIS A 49 -20.25 -6.28 -4.73
CA HIS A 49 -19.87 -7.66 -5.03
C HIS A 49 -19.30 -8.40 -3.82
N ARG A 50 -19.26 -7.78 -2.62
CA ARG A 50 -18.62 -8.36 -1.42
C ARG A 50 -19.17 -9.72 -1.00
N LEU A 51 -20.46 -9.98 -1.23
CA LEU A 51 -21.12 -11.26 -0.94
C LEU A 51 -21.13 -12.23 -2.13
N ASN A 52 -20.59 -11.83 -3.28
CA ASN A 52 -20.54 -12.69 -4.45
C ASN A 52 -19.39 -13.69 -4.31
N SER A 53 -19.73 -14.92 -3.92
CA SER A 53 -18.80 -16.05 -3.85
C SER A 53 -18.38 -16.58 -5.22
N SER A 54 -19.10 -16.23 -6.30
CA SER A 54 -18.77 -16.68 -7.66
C SER A 54 -17.48 -16.06 -8.20
N GLU A 55 -17.08 -14.90 -7.68
CA GLU A 55 -15.85 -14.21 -8.08
C GLU A 55 -14.61 -14.75 -7.36
N GLY A 56 -14.79 -15.76 -6.49
CA GLY A 56 -13.72 -16.38 -5.71
C GLY A 56 -13.65 -15.85 -4.27
N TYR A 57 -12.86 -16.55 -3.48
CA TYR A 57 -12.57 -16.29 -2.07
C TYR A 57 -11.13 -16.72 -1.77
N LEU A 58 -10.57 -16.16 -0.69
CA LEU A 58 -9.30 -16.61 -0.12
C LEU A 58 -9.61 -17.68 0.92
N GLU A 59 -8.90 -18.79 0.87
CA GLU A 59 -8.99 -19.88 1.83
C GLU A 59 -7.60 -20.22 2.35
N SER A 60 -7.50 -20.57 3.63
CA SER A 60 -6.26 -21.05 4.23
C SER A 60 -5.96 -22.50 3.89
N ASN A 61 -4.72 -22.94 4.09
CA ASN A 61 -4.33 -24.33 3.90
C ASN A 61 -5.15 -25.30 4.78
N ASP A 62 -5.31 -26.53 4.30
CA ASP A 62 -6.02 -27.58 5.04
C ASP A 62 -5.38 -27.84 6.40
N GLY A 63 -6.17 -27.69 7.46
CA GLY A 63 -5.75 -27.90 8.85
C GLY A 63 -4.90 -26.79 9.47
N ASP A 64 -4.74 -25.65 8.78
CA ASP A 64 -4.07 -24.47 9.31
C ASP A 64 -4.92 -23.22 9.05
N PRO A 65 -5.54 -22.62 10.08
CA PRO A 65 -6.41 -21.45 9.91
C PRO A 65 -5.61 -20.16 9.73
N GLU A 66 -4.30 -20.17 9.89
CA GLU A 66 -3.48 -18.96 9.82
C GLU A 66 -3.43 -18.41 8.39
N LEU A 67 -3.63 -17.10 8.24
CA LEU A 67 -3.45 -16.38 6.97
C LEU A 67 -2.64 -15.11 7.19
N LEU A 68 -1.70 -14.84 6.29
CA LEU A 68 -0.95 -13.58 6.26
C LEU A 68 -1.11 -12.93 4.88
N VAL A 69 -1.75 -11.76 4.84
CA VAL A 69 -2.07 -11.04 3.60
C VAL A 69 -1.26 -9.76 3.52
N PHE A 70 -0.52 -9.58 2.43
CA PHE A 70 0.24 -8.37 2.13
C PHE A 70 -0.44 -7.55 1.04
N ILE A 71 -0.79 -6.31 1.37
CA ILE A 71 -1.50 -5.36 0.51
C ILE A 71 -0.63 -4.13 0.28
N PRO A 72 0.11 -4.04 -0.85
CA PRO A 72 0.80 -2.83 -1.24
C PRO A 72 -0.16 -1.80 -1.85
N PHE A 73 0.04 -0.53 -1.54
CA PHE A 73 -0.62 0.58 -2.22
C PHE A 73 0.28 1.13 -3.32
N ILE A 74 -0.35 1.69 -4.37
CA ILE A 74 0.36 2.32 -5.48
C ILE A 74 1.30 3.44 -4.97
N ASN A 75 2.42 3.63 -5.67
CA ASN A 75 3.44 4.65 -5.37
C ASN A 75 4.33 4.40 -4.13
N ARG A 76 4.37 3.17 -3.59
CA ARG A 76 5.39 2.77 -2.61
C ARG A 76 6.24 1.63 -3.14
N GLU A 77 7.55 1.78 -3.00
CA GLU A 77 8.56 0.81 -3.42
C GLU A 77 9.50 0.61 -2.23
N GLY A 78 9.94 -0.63 -1.99
CA GLY A 78 10.98 -0.92 -0.99
C GLY A 78 10.52 -1.49 0.35
N ILE A 79 9.30 -2.02 0.46
CA ILE A 79 8.95 -2.94 1.56
C ILE A 79 8.53 -4.24 0.90
N ASP A 80 9.32 -5.29 1.16
CA ASP A 80 9.10 -6.63 0.64
C ASP A 80 8.33 -7.48 1.65
N PHE A 81 7.71 -8.55 1.16
CA PHE A 81 6.97 -9.51 1.99
C PHE A 81 7.82 -10.09 3.13
N SER A 82 9.14 -10.22 2.94
CA SER A 82 10.07 -10.75 3.94
C SER A 82 10.15 -9.90 5.21
N ASP A 83 9.97 -8.58 5.11
CA ASP A 83 9.93 -7.69 6.26
C ASP A 83 8.66 -7.91 7.08
N ALA A 84 7.54 -8.25 6.42
CA ALA A 84 6.21 -8.33 7.03
C ALA A 84 6.07 -9.44 8.09
N GLN A 85 6.79 -10.55 7.94
CA GLN A 85 6.70 -11.70 8.85
C GLN A 85 7.23 -11.42 10.27
N ASN A 86 8.08 -10.41 10.43
CA ASN A 86 8.69 -10.06 11.72
C ASN A 86 8.16 -8.74 12.30
N MET A 87 7.10 -8.18 11.70
CA MET A 87 6.51 -6.92 12.14
C MET A 87 5.58 -7.13 13.33
N GLN A 88 5.67 -6.24 14.32
CA GLN A 88 4.67 -6.15 15.37
C GLN A 88 3.39 -5.50 14.82
N ALA A 89 2.24 -6.05 15.22
CA ALA A 89 0.95 -5.49 14.87
C ALA A 89 0.84 -4.04 15.38
N VAL A 90 0.57 -3.11 14.47
CA VAL A 90 0.35 -1.70 14.81
C VAL A 90 -0.97 -1.51 15.55
N GLN A 91 -1.95 -2.36 15.22
CA GLN A 91 -3.27 -2.40 15.83
C GLN A 91 -3.85 -3.80 15.68
N GLU A 92 -4.55 -4.26 16.70
CA GLU A 92 -5.21 -5.57 16.75
C GLU A 92 -6.73 -5.38 16.92
N TRP A 93 -7.50 -6.30 16.36
CA TRP A 93 -8.96 -6.33 16.47
C TRP A 93 -9.41 -7.74 16.84
N ASP A 94 -10.40 -7.81 17.72
CA ASP A 94 -11.17 -9.03 17.95
C ASP A 94 -12.26 -9.10 16.88
N LEU A 95 -12.10 -10.02 15.93
CA LEU A 95 -13.04 -10.17 14.83
C LEU A 95 -14.28 -10.93 15.31
N ALA A 96 -15.42 -10.68 14.66
CA ALA A 96 -16.65 -11.42 14.86
C ALA A 96 -17.11 -12.00 13.51
N GLU A 97 -17.87 -13.10 13.57
CA GLU A 97 -18.39 -13.74 12.36
C GLU A 97 -19.22 -12.75 11.53
N ASN A 98 -18.80 -12.52 10.28
CA ASN A 98 -19.37 -11.48 9.41
C ASN A 98 -20.15 -12.08 8.22
N THR A 99 -21.16 -12.91 8.50
CA THR A 99 -21.96 -13.59 7.45
C THR A 99 -22.71 -12.62 6.54
N GLN A 100 -22.99 -11.39 7.01
CA GLN A 100 -23.71 -10.36 6.26
C GLN A 100 -22.77 -9.38 5.52
N GLY A 101 -21.46 -9.46 5.73
CA GLY A 101 -20.48 -8.55 5.13
C GLY A 101 -20.72 -7.07 5.50
N MET A 102 -21.20 -6.81 6.71
CA MET A 102 -21.53 -5.47 7.20
C MET A 102 -20.59 -4.98 8.31
N LEU A 103 -19.78 -5.85 8.89
CA LEU A 103 -18.84 -5.45 9.94
C LEU A 103 -17.69 -4.62 9.36
N GLU A 104 -17.42 -3.51 10.06
CA GLU A 104 -16.34 -2.59 9.76
C GLU A 104 -15.52 -2.34 11.02
N TYR A 105 -14.20 -2.37 10.88
CA TYR A 105 -13.27 -2.17 11.99
C TYR A 105 -12.56 -0.84 11.84
N GLN A 106 -12.68 0.02 12.85
CA GLN A 106 -12.06 1.35 12.82
C GLN A 106 -10.55 1.26 13.07
N THR A 107 -9.77 1.96 12.26
CA THR A 107 -8.33 2.16 12.45
C THR A 107 -8.07 3.42 13.27
N ARG A 108 -6.98 3.43 14.04
CA ARG A 108 -6.55 4.64 14.77
C ARG A 108 -5.84 5.57 13.81
N TYR A 109 -6.49 6.66 13.43
CA TYR A 109 -5.95 7.65 12.48
C TYR A 109 -4.47 8.01 12.73
N SER A 110 -4.09 8.30 13.99
CA SER A 110 -2.71 8.67 14.35
C SER A 110 -1.64 7.60 14.05
N LYS A 111 -2.04 6.34 13.87
CA LYS A 111 -1.15 5.22 13.54
C LYS A 111 -1.12 4.90 12.05
N PHE A 112 -2.14 5.33 11.31
CA PHE A 112 -2.33 5.01 9.89
C PHE A 112 -2.22 6.27 9.01
N GLN A 113 -1.30 7.18 9.34
CA GLN A 113 -0.97 8.33 8.49
C GLN A 113 0.09 7.92 7.45
N SER A 114 -0.10 8.30 6.18
CA SER A 114 0.84 8.04 5.09
C SER A 114 1.25 6.56 4.96
N VAL A 115 0.25 5.68 4.98
CA VAL A 115 0.44 4.24 4.81
C VAL A 115 0.62 3.92 3.33
N GLY A 116 1.58 3.06 3.00
CA GLY A 116 1.70 2.58 1.62
C GLY A 116 1.85 1.06 1.45
N ASN A 117 1.78 0.30 2.54
CA ASN A 117 1.40 -1.10 2.53
C ASN A 117 0.70 -1.42 3.85
N ILE A 118 -0.17 -2.41 3.81
CA ILE A 118 -0.82 -2.99 4.98
C ILE A 118 -0.57 -4.49 4.94
N THR A 119 -0.19 -5.05 6.08
CA THR A 119 -0.14 -6.49 6.29
C THR A 119 -1.26 -6.84 7.27
N LEU A 120 -2.10 -7.80 6.90
CA LEU A 120 -3.13 -8.36 7.77
C LEU A 120 -2.72 -9.76 8.17
N HIS A 121 -2.67 -10.02 9.48
CA HIS A 121 -2.41 -11.32 10.04
C HIS A 121 -3.68 -11.84 10.70
N PHE A 122 -4.13 -13.00 10.27
CA PHE A 122 -5.26 -13.73 10.83
C PHE A 122 -4.69 -14.98 11.48
N PRO A 123 -4.45 -14.97 12.80
CA PRO A 123 -3.78 -16.08 13.48
C PRO A 123 -4.69 -17.30 13.67
N ASP A 124 -6.00 -17.10 13.76
CA ASP A 124 -6.99 -18.14 14.04
C ASP A 124 -8.35 -17.74 13.46
N ASN A 125 -9.36 -18.59 13.62
CA ASN A 125 -10.71 -18.37 13.10
C ASN A 125 -11.79 -18.70 14.15
N PHE A 126 -13.04 -18.84 13.71
CA PHE A 126 -14.19 -19.06 14.58
C PHE A 126 -14.42 -20.56 14.91
N GLY A 127 -13.35 -21.35 15.00
CA GLY A 127 -13.39 -22.77 15.36
C GLY A 127 -13.53 -23.75 14.19
N GLY A 128 -13.19 -23.32 12.97
CA GLY A 128 -13.13 -24.16 11.77
C GLY A 128 -11.70 -24.63 11.46
N ASP A 129 -11.56 -25.66 10.63
CA ASP A 129 -10.25 -26.18 10.22
C ASP A 129 -9.52 -25.24 9.23
N THR A 130 -10.26 -24.37 8.53
CA THR A 130 -9.74 -23.45 7.52
C THR A 130 -10.40 -22.08 7.63
N SER A 131 -9.63 -21.02 7.40
CA SER A 131 -10.12 -19.64 7.34
C SER A 131 -10.56 -19.28 5.93
N GLN A 132 -11.76 -18.71 5.78
CA GLN A 132 -12.28 -18.24 4.51
C GLN A 132 -12.59 -16.74 4.55
N ILE A 133 -12.08 -16.01 3.56
CA ILE A 133 -12.28 -14.58 3.42
C ILE A 133 -12.89 -14.30 2.05
N LEU A 134 -14.10 -13.76 2.02
CA LEU A 134 -14.79 -13.40 0.78
C LEU A 134 -14.46 -11.99 0.30
N TYR A 135 -14.21 -11.07 1.23
CA TYR A 135 -14.08 -9.65 0.93
C TYR A 135 -13.16 -8.94 1.93
N ILE A 136 -12.25 -8.12 1.39
CA ILE A 136 -11.47 -7.15 2.17
C ILE A 136 -11.64 -5.78 1.52
N GLY A 137 -12.13 -4.82 2.30
CA GLY A 137 -12.33 -3.44 1.87
C GLY A 137 -11.58 -2.47 2.77
N PHE A 138 -10.94 -1.47 2.17
CA PHE A 138 -10.32 -0.36 2.89
C PHE A 138 -11.08 0.93 2.57
N LYS A 139 -11.49 1.65 3.62
CA LYS A 139 -12.10 2.97 3.52
C LYS A 139 -11.12 4.00 4.08
N GLY A 140 -10.78 5.02 3.28
CA GLY A 140 -9.88 6.09 3.68
C GLY A 140 -9.73 7.17 2.61
N GLU A 141 -8.99 8.22 2.96
CA GLU A 141 -8.57 9.25 2.00
C GLU A 141 -7.18 8.92 1.46
N ALA A 142 -7.06 8.82 0.13
CA ALA A 142 -5.76 8.59 -0.48
C ALA A 142 -4.97 9.90 -0.57
N THR A 143 -3.83 9.95 0.10
CA THR A 143 -2.91 11.09 -0.02
C THR A 143 -2.02 10.91 -1.25
N GLN A 144 -2.08 11.85 -2.19
CA GLN A 144 -1.24 11.82 -3.38
C GLN A 144 0.19 12.24 -3.01
N LEU A 145 1.05 11.27 -2.69
CA LEU A 145 2.47 11.53 -2.49
C LEU A 145 3.10 11.78 -3.87
N LYS A 146 3.09 13.04 -4.34
CA LYS A 146 3.92 13.45 -5.48
C LYS A 146 5.37 13.20 -5.08
N ARG A 147 5.93 12.06 -5.48
CA ARG A 147 7.37 11.96 -5.68
C ARG A 147 7.66 12.85 -6.87
N ASP A 148 7.99 14.10 -6.60
CA ASP A 148 8.79 14.87 -7.53
C ASP A 148 10.10 14.08 -7.64
N VAL A 149 10.19 13.22 -8.65
CA VAL A 149 11.48 12.72 -9.11
C VAL A 149 12.29 13.98 -9.30
N VAL A 150 13.32 14.18 -8.48
CA VAL A 150 14.32 15.21 -8.71
C VAL A 150 14.86 14.94 -10.10
N ALA A 151 14.28 15.63 -11.07
CA ALA A 151 14.68 15.58 -12.46
C ALA A 151 16.09 16.16 -12.49
N THR A 152 17.03 15.34 -12.95
CA THR A 152 18.37 15.81 -13.37
C THR A 152 19.31 16.14 -12.21
N ILE A 153 19.88 15.12 -11.57
CA ILE A 153 21.29 15.24 -11.15
C ILE A 153 22.14 15.16 -12.42
N VAL A 154 22.38 16.31 -13.06
CA VAL A 154 23.54 16.47 -13.95
C VAL A 154 24.75 16.45 -13.03
N TYR A 155 25.38 15.28 -12.92
CA TYR A 155 26.77 15.24 -12.53
C TYR A 155 27.57 15.55 -13.78
N GLU A 156 27.85 16.83 -14.03
CA GLU A 156 28.73 17.23 -15.12
C GLU A 156 30.16 16.79 -14.81
N LEU A 157 30.48 15.52 -15.06
CA LEU A 157 31.86 15.07 -15.28
C LEU A 157 32.35 15.50 -16.67
N MET A 158 32.24 16.79 -16.96
CA MET A 158 33.00 17.40 -18.05
C MET A 158 34.15 18.18 -17.41
N PRO A 159 35.41 17.72 -17.52
CA PRO A 159 36.54 18.55 -17.11
C PRO A 159 36.46 19.87 -17.91
N ASN A 160 36.28 20.99 -17.22
CA ASN A 160 36.29 22.30 -17.85
C ASN A 160 37.74 22.60 -18.31
N PRO A 161 38.05 22.65 -19.62
CA PRO A 161 39.42 22.87 -20.10
C PRO A 161 39.94 24.30 -19.86
N SER A 162 39.18 25.14 -19.13
CA SER A 162 39.55 26.52 -18.81
C SER A 162 40.16 26.72 -17.41
N ASP A 163 40.22 25.69 -16.56
CA ASP A 163 40.75 25.81 -15.18
C ASP A 163 42.21 25.33 -15.04
N HIS A 164 43.01 25.46 -16.09
CA HIS A 164 44.46 25.26 -15.99
C HIS A 164 45.20 26.50 -16.48
N LYS A 165 45.22 27.55 -15.66
CA LYS A 165 46.25 28.59 -15.79
C LYS A 165 47.53 28.07 -15.16
N THR A 166 48.32 27.34 -15.94
CA THR A 166 49.74 27.14 -15.62
C THR A 166 50.40 28.52 -15.62
N LYS A 167 50.80 28.95 -14.43
CA LYS A 167 51.67 30.11 -14.25
C LYS A 167 53.01 29.75 -14.91
N ALA A 168 53.21 30.21 -16.15
CA ALA A 168 54.49 30.06 -16.82
C ALA A 168 55.54 30.80 -16.01
N GLU A 169 56.49 30.02 -15.51
CA GLU A 169 57.68 30.45 -14.80
C GLU A 169 58.58 31.18 -15.80
N SER A 170 58.49 32.51 -15.86
CA SER A 170 59.51 33.33 -16.54
C SER A 170 60.68 33.55 -15.58
N GLY A 171 61.54 32.54 -15.49
CA GLY A 171 62.88 32.66 -14.91
C GLY A 171 63.92 32.94 -16.00
N GLY A 172 64.61 34.07 -15.86
CA GLY A 172 66.04 34.24 -16.16
C GLY A 172 66.52 34.13 -17.62
N GLY A 173 66.92 35.27 -18.19
CA GLY A 173 67.73 35.32 -19.41
C GLY A 173 68.37 36.68 -19.64
N PHE A 174 69.45 36.98 -18.91
CA PHE A 174 70.40 38.03 -19.27
C PHE A 174 71.33 37.49 -20.36
N SER A 175 71.48 38.22 -21.47
CA SER A 175 72.78 38.45 -22.11
C SER A 175 72.68 39.48 -23.24
N HIS A 176 73.42 40.56 -23.02
CA HIS A 176 73.90 41.58 -23.95
C HIS A 176 74.71 40.98 -25.11
N VAL A 177 74.53 41.49 -26.34
CA VAL A 177 75.54 41.52 -27.40
C VAL A 177 75.37 42.76 -28.30
N GLU A 178 76.49 43.49 -28.41
CA GLU A 178 76.94 44.55 -29.35
C GLU A 178 75.97 45.60 -29.92
#